data_AF-A0A7X2MSC3-F1
#
_entry.id   AF-A0A7X2MSC3-F1
#
_cell.length_a   1.000
_cell.length_b   1.000
_cell.length_c   1.000
_cell.angle_alpha   90.00
_cell.angle_beta   90.00
_cell.angle_gamma   90.00
#
_symmetry.space_group_name_H-M   'P 1'
#
loop_
_entity.id
_entity.type
_entity.pdbx_description
1 polymer ?
#
loop_
_entity_poly.entity_id
_entity_poly.type
_entity_poly.pdbx_seq_one_letter_code
_entity_poly.pdbx_strand_id
1 'polypeptide(L)'
;ALRDIAQGSWIDESLVALPEAPPLESLPLATQVPPDLPPLEGYTFEGYRNADGSVGTRNLLGITTSVHCVAGVVDHVVQIIERDLLPRYPNVDGVVALNHLYGCGVAINAPAAVVPIRTIHNLALNANFGGEVMIVSLGCEKLQPERLLTGTPDVQAISLDDHDIVRLQDEKLVGFGAMVNEILQVAERHLQRLNQRQRETCSAAELIVGMQCGGSDAFSGVTANPAVGFASDLLVRCGATVMFSEVTEVRDAIHLLTPRVINQEV
;
A
#
# COMPACT_ATOMS: atom_id res chain seq x y z
N ALA A 1 36.63 -4.52 -19.95
CA ALA A 1 36.41 -5.18 -21.25
C ALA A 1 37.28 -6.42 -21.32
N LEU A 2 36.82 -7.49 -21.96
CA LEU A 2 37.59 -8.75 -22.09
C LEU A 2 38.69 -8.68 -23.16
N ARG A 3 38.66 -7.65 -24.00
CA ARG A 3 39.64 -7.32 -25.05
C ARG A 3 39.56 -5.83 -25.40
N ASP A 4 40.50 -5.33 -26.20
CA ASP A 4 40.43 -3.97 -26.73
C ASP A 4 39.21 -3.79 -27.65
N ILE A 5 38.47 -2.69 -27.46
CA ILE A 5 37.26 -2.36 -28.22
C ILE A 5 37.46 -1.00 -28.89
N ALA A 6 37.33 -0.95 -30.21
CA ALA A 6 37.49 0.30 -30.97
C ALA A 6 36.27 1.23 -30.78
N GLN A 7 36.50 2.55 -30.81
CA GLN A 7 35.44 3.56 -30.74
C GLN A 7 34.39 3.37 -31.86
N GLY A 8 33.11 3.53 -31.52
CA GLY A 8 31.99 3.36 -32.47
C GLY A 8 31.58 1.90 -32.72
N SER A 9 32.20 0.94 -32.03
CA SER A 9 31.81 -0.47 -32.10
C SER A 9 30.57 -0.75 -31.24
N TRP A 10 29.77 -1.73 -31.65
CA TRP A 10 28.70 -2.27 -30.81
C TRP A 10 29.30 -3.14 -29.70
N ILE A 11 28.85 -2.90 -28.46
CA ILE A 11 29.24 -3.69 -27.29
C ILE A 11 28.06 -4.59 -26.92
N ASP A 12 28.27 -5.90 -27.00
CA ASP A 12 27.34 -6.91 -26.48
C ASP A 12 27.84 -7.50 -25.15
N GLU A 13 26.96 -8.22 -24.45
CA GLU A 13 27.21 -8.76 -23.10
C GLU A 13 28.42 -9.71 -23.04
N SER A 14 28.79 -10.36 -24.15
CA SER A 14 29.96 -11.27 -24.19
C SER A 14 31.31 -10.54 -24.20
N LEU A 15 31.32 -9.21 -24.35
CA LEU A 15 32.53 -8.39 -24.38
C LEU A 15 32.88 -7.78 -23.02
N VAL A 16 31.97 -7.89 -22.06
CA VAL A 16 32.10 -7.33 -20.71
C VAL A 16 32.23 -8.44 -19.68
N ALA A 17 33.04 -8.18 -18.66
CA ALA A 17 33.10 -9.02 -17.48
C ALA A 17 32.32 -8.31 -16.38
N LEU A 18 31.41 -9.02 -15.72
CA LEU A 18 30.71 -8.50 -14.55
C LEU A 18 31.72 -8.33 -13.40
N PRO A 19 31.74 -7.19 -12.71
CA PRO A 19 32.55 -7.04 -11.51
C PRO A 19 32.00 -7.93 -10.38
N GLU A 20 32.88 -8.46 -9.54
CA GLU A 20 32.46 -9.14 -8.31
C GLU A 20 31.87 -8.12 -7.32
N ALA A 21 30.68 -8.42 -6.79
CA ALA A 21 30.03 -7.55 -5.82
C ALA A 21 30.80 -7.53 -4.49
N PRO A 22 31.04 -6.36 -3.88
CA PRO A 22 31.66 -6.29 -2.56
C PRO A 22 30.73 -6.84 -1.47
N PRO A 23 31.28 -7.32 -0.33
CA PRO A 23 30.49 -7.70 0.84
C PRO A 23 29.67 -6.54 1.39
N LEU A 24 28.46 -6.82 1.92
CA LEU A 24 27.54 -5.78 2.43
C LEU A 24 28.15 -4.97 3.58
N GLU A 25 28.90 -5.63 4.45
CA GLU A 25 29.53 -5.03 5.63
C GLU A 25 30.65 -4.05 5.27
N SER A 26 31.12 -4.09 4.02
CA SER A 26 32.16 -3.20 3.50
C SER A 26 31.61 -1.94 2.80
N LEU A 27 30.29 -1.86 2.62
CA LEU A 27 29.68 -0.76 1.89
C LEU A 27 29.76 0.56 2.68
N PRO A 28 30.10 1.68 2.04
CA PRO A 28 30.09 2.98 2.70
C PRO A 28 28.66 3.41 3.02
N LEU A 29 28.45 3.88 4.25
CA LEU A 29 27.17 4.35 4.77
C LEU A 29 27.22 5.87 5.00
N ALA A 30 26.20 6.60 4.53
CA ALA A 30 26.04 8.05 4.73
C ALA A 30 27.27 8.91 4.34
N THR A 31 28.04 8.47 3.34
CA THR A 31 29.28 9.15 2.92
C THR A 31 29.07 10.25 1.89
N GLN A 32 27.90 10.28 1.24
CA GLN A 32 27.54 11.19 0.15
C GLN A 32 26.09 11.67 0.30
N VAL A 33 25.74 12.14 1.50
CA VAL A 33 24.43 12.76 1.75
C VAL A 33 24.36 14.06 0.96
N PRO A 34 23.45 14.19 -0.03
CA PRO A 34 23.31 15.42 -0.78
C PRO A 34 22.79 16.55 0.14
N PRO A 35 23.16 17.81 -0.11
CA PRO A 35 22.56 18.93 0.61
C PRO A 35 21.08 19.05 0.26
N ASP A 36 20.29 19.56 1.20
CA ASP A 36 18.88 19.83 0.97
C ASP A 36 18.71 20.86 -0.17
N LEU A 37 17.76 20.56 -1.06
CA LEU A 37 17.34 21.46 -2.12
C LEU A 37 16.36 22.51 -1.56
N PRO A 38 16.28 23.73 -2.15
CA PRO A 38 15.30 24.72 -1.72
C PRO A 38 13.86 24.18 -1.78
N PRO A 39 13.04 24.39 -0.74
CA PRO A 39 11.68 23.85 -0.69
C PRO A 39 10.80 24.45 -1.79
N LEU A 40 9.77 23.71 -2.17
CA LEU A 40 8.72 24.14 -3.09
C LEU A 40 7.43 24.35 -2.29
N GLU A 41 6.97 25.59 -2.22
CA GLU A 41 5.79 25.98 -1.45
C GLU A 41 4.59 26.30 -2.36
N GLY A 42 3.38 26.27 -1.81
CA GLY A 42 2.16 26.69 -2.50
C GLY A 42 1.55 25.69 -3.48
N TYR A 43 2.18 24.51 -3.68
CA TYR A 43 1.59 23.43 -4.46
C TYR A 43 0.54 22.68 -3.65
N THR A 44 -0.63 22.48 -4.26
CA THR A 44 -1.78 21.85 -3.62
C THR A 44 -2.43 20.79 -4.50
N PHE A 45 -3.28 19.97 -3.91
CA PHE A 45 -4.19 19.06 -4.62
C PHE A 45 -5.52 18.95 -3.89
N GLU A 46 -6.57 18.56 -4.61
CA GLU A 46 -7.90 18.33 -4.04
C GLU A 46 -7.97 16.91 -3.45
N GLY A 47 -7.94 16.80 -2.12
CA GLY A 47 -7.87 15.52 -1.40
C GLY A 47 -8.98 15.36 -0.35
N TYR A 48 -9.14 14.16 0.19
CA TYR A 48 -10.08 13.87 1.27
C TYR A 48 -9.36 13.82 2.60
N ARG A 49 -9.54 14.85 3.44
CA ARG A 49 -8.96 14.89 4.78
C ARG A 49 -9.57 13.80 5.67
N ASN A 50 -8.73 13.12 6.43
CA ASN A 50 -9.12 12.11 7.41
C ASN A 50 -9.01 12.67 8.84
N ALA A 51 -9.68 12.01 9.79
CA ALA A 51 -9.65 12.42 11.20
C ALA A 51 -8.25 12.28 11.84
N ASP A 52 -7.41 11.38 11.32
CA ASP A 52 -6.02 11.17 11.75
C ASP A 52 -5.03 12.19 11.15
N GLY A 53 -5.51 13.10 10.29
CA GLY A 53 -4.72 14.12 9.60
C GLY A 53 -4.26 13.74 8.20
N SER A 54 -4.25 12.44 7.86
CA SER A 54 -3.86 11.96 6.53
C SER A 54 -4.83 12.43 5.44
N VAL A 55 -4.39 12.39 4.17
CA VAL A 55 -5.18 12.83 3.03
C VAL A 55 -5.28 11.75 1.97
N GLY A 56 -6.51 11.29 1.71
CA GLY A 56 -6.82 10.37 0.63
C GLY A 56 -6.90 11.08 -0.73
N THR A 57 -6.42 10.44 -1.79
CA THR A 57 -6.62 10.87 -3.18
C THR A 57 -7.91 10.28 -3.79
N ARG A 58 -8.46 9.26 -3.14
CA ARG A 58 -9.73 8.60 -3.44
C ARG A 58 -10.58 8.47 -2.17
N ASN A 59 -11.88 8.28 -2.35
CA ASN A 59 -12.85 8.01 -1.30
C ASN A 59 -13.45 6.63 -1.52
N LEU A 60 -12.83 5.60 -0.93
CA LEU A 60 -13.14 4.19 -1.17
C LEU A 60 -13.75 3.54 0.07
N LEU A 61 -14.69 2.63 -0.14
CA LEU A 61 -15.07 1.65 0.89
C LEU A 61 -14.06 0.51 0.92
N GLY A 62 -13.40 0.30 2.06
CA GLY A 62 -12.55 -0.87 2.28
C GLY A 62 -13.31 -2.02 2.93
N ILE A 63 -13.25 -3.21 2.34
CA ILE A 63 -13.74 -4.44 2.97
C ILE A 63 -12.53 -5.33 3.24
N THR A 64 -12.06 -5.38 4.48
CA THR A 64 -10.99 -6.30 4.86
C THR A 64 -11.54 -7.65 5.28
N THR A 65 -10.73 -8.68 5.13
CA THR A 65 -11.07 -10.04 5.57
C THR A 65 -10.15 -10.45 6.70
N SER A 66 -10.63 -11.32 7.59
CA SER A 66 -9.79 -11.97 8.60
C SER A 66 -9.18 -13.29 8.10
N VAL A 67 -9.74 -13.83 7.01
CA VAL A 67 -9.43 -15.16 6.50
C VAL A 67 -9.80 -15.34 5.03
N HIS A 68 -9.05 -16.16 4.31
CA HIS A 68 -9.32 -16.46 2.90
C HIS A 68 -10.69 -17.12 2.63
N CYS A 69 -11.24 -17.86 3.60
CA CYS A 69 -12.47 -18.64 3.41
C CYS A 69 -13.69 -17.79 3.03
N VAL A 70 -13.68 -16.48 3.31
CA VAL A 70 -14.77 -15.57 2.96
C VAL A 70 -14.57 -14.87 1.61
N ALA A 71 -13.40 -15.02 0.97
CA ALA A 71 -13.03 -14.23 -0.22
C ALA A 71 -14.07 -14.31 -1.35
N GLY A 72 -14.56 -15.52 -1.67
CA GLY A 72 -15.59 -15.69 -2.70
C GLY A 72 -16.94 -15.05 -2.37
N VAL A 73 -17.30 -14.97 -1.08
CA VAL A 73 -18.51 -14.26 -0.64
C VAL A 73 -18.30 -12.76 -0.80
N VAL A 74 -17.14 -12.25 -0.37
CA VAL A 74 -16.81 -10.83 -0.45
C VAL A 74 -16.73 -10.36 -1.91
N ASP A 75 -16.08 -11.12 -2.80
CA ASP A 75 -16.02 -10.79 -4.23
C ASP A 75 -17.42 -10.71 -4.86
N HIS A 76 -18.30 -11.64 -4.49
CA HIS A 76 -19.69 -11.61 -4.94
C HIS A 76 -20.45 -10.37 -4.43
N VAL A 77 -20.26 -10.01 -3.16
CA VAL A 77 -20.88 -8.82 -2.57
C VAL A 77 -20.34 -7.54 -3.21
N VAL A 78 -19.03 -7.44 -3.47
CA VAL A 78 -18.42 -6.28 -4.14
C VAL A 78 -19.10 -6.01 -5.48
N GLN A 79 -19.32 -7.05 -6.29
CA GLN A 79 -20.05 -6.91 -7.56
C GLN A 79 -21.48 -6.39 -7.38
N ILE A 80 -22.16 -6.78 -6.30
CA ILE A 80 -23.50 -6.27 -5.96
C ILE A 80 -23.42 -4.80 -5.52
N ILE A 81 -22.44 -4.46 -4.67
CA ILE A 81 -22.23 -3.08 -4.21
C ILE A 81 -22.01 -2.15 -5.41
N GLU A 82 -21.07 -2.51 -6.30
CA GLU A 82 -20.75 -1.71 -7.49
C GLU A 82 -21.95 -1.52 -8.42
N ARG A 83 -22.77 -2.56 -8.61
CA ARG A 83 -23.93 -2.53 -9.51
C ARG A 83 -25.14 -1.81 -8.91
N ASP A 84 -25.47 -2.09 -7.64
CA ASP A 84 -26.78 -1.76 -7.06
C ASP A 84 -26.72 -0.63 -6.01
N LEU A 85 -25.60 -0.50 -5.29
CA LEU A 85 -25.47 0.49 -4.21
C LEU A 85 -24.67 1.71 -4.64
N LEU A 86 -23.49 1.52 -5.22
CA LEU A 86 -22.55 2.59 -5.57
C LEU A 86 -23.17 3.70 -6.45
N PRO A 87 -24.06 3.41 -7.43
CA PRO A 87 -24.72 4.47 -8.21
C PRO A 87 -25.57 5.45 -7.39
N ARG A 88 -25.95 5.07 -6.15
CA ARG A 88 -26.70 5.92 -5.21
C ARG A 88 -25.80 6.84 -4.39
N TYR A 89 -24.47 6.64 -4.44
CA TYR A 89 -23.47 7.32 -3.62
C TYR A 89 -22.38 7.96 -4.52
N PRO A 90 -22.72 9.05 -5.25
CA PRO A 90 -21.85 9.62 -6.29
C PRO A 90 -20.53 10.22 -5.78
N ASN A 91 -20.38 10.44 -4.47
CA ASN A 91 -19.15 10.93 -3.86
C ASN A 91 -18.20 9.80 -3.43
N VAL A 92 -18.56 8.54 -3.63
CA VAL A 92 -17.72 7.37 -3.35
C VAL A 92 -17.11 6.87 -4.65
N ASP A 93 -15.78 6.81 -4.71
CA ASP A 93 -15.03 6.47 -5.93
C ASP A 93 -15.08 4.96 -6.25
N GLY A 94 -15.38 4.11 -5.25
CA GLY A 94 -15.43 2.66 -5.42
C GLY A 94 -15.41 1.88 -4.12
N VAL A 95 -15.35 0.55 -4.26
CA VAL A 95 -15.22 -0.41 -3.17
C VAL A 95 -14.05 -1.35 -3.46
N VAL A 96 -13.28 -1.71 -2.44
CA VAL A 96 -12.12 -2.61 -2.57
C VAL A 96 -12.19 -3.69 -1.52
N ALA A 97 -12.10 -4.95 -1.94
CA ALA A 97 -11.90 -6.08 -1.04
C ALA A 97 -10.39 -6.35 -0.83
N LEU A 98 -9.98 -6.37 0.43
CA LEU A 98 -8.62 -6.76 0.85
C LEU A 98 -8.60 -8.27 1.16
N ASN A 99 -8.76 -9.07 0.11
CA ASN A 99 -8.68 -10.53 0.22
C ASN A 99 -7.23 -10.99 0.38
N HIS A 100 -7.01 -11.97 1.24
CA HIS A 100 -5.68 -12.55 1.47
C HIS A 100 -5.75 -14.06 1.72
N LEU A 101 -4.62 -14.76 1.55
CA LEU A 101 -4.51 -16.20 1.81
C LEU A 101 -4.26 -16.54 3.30
N TYR A 102 -3.95 -15.54 4.12
CA TYR A 102 -3.65 -15.72 5.54
C TYR A 102 -4.91 -16.00 6.39
N GLY A 103 -4.73 -16.40 7.65
CA GLY A 103 -5.79 -16.43 8.67
C GLY A 103 -6.38 -17.80 9.01
N CYS A 104 -6.36 -18.78 8.09
CA CYS A 104 -6.80 -20.16 8.33
C CYS A 104 -5.62 -21.13 8.33
N GLY A 105 -5.56 -22.07 9.28
CA GLY A 105 -4.51 -23.10 9.29
C GLY A 105 -3.09 -22.60 9.57
N VAL A 106 -2.88 -21.29 9.74
CA VAL A 106 -1.54 -20.71 9.97
C VAL A 106 -1.21 -20.66 11.47
N ALA A 107 0.07 -20.82 11.80
CA ALA A 107 0.60 -20.53 13.13
C ALA A 107 0.68 -19.00 13.32
N ILE A 108 -0.42 -18.38 13.73
CA ILE A 108 -0.54 -16.92 13.92
C ILE A 108 0.45 -16.31 14.93
N ASN A 109 1.08 -17.14 15.75
CA ASN A 109 2.09 -16.75 16.73
C ASN A 109 3.51 -17.14 16.32
N ALA A 110 3.71 -17.64 15.09
CA ALA A 110 5.04 -17.93 14.59
C ALA A 110 5.84 -16.64 14.37
N PRO A 111 7.17 -16.64 14.55
CA PRO A 111 7.99 -15.44 14.40
C PRO A 111 7.81 -14.70 13.05
N ALA A 112 7.63 -15.44 11.96
CA ALA A 112 7.45 -14.88 10.62
C ALA A 112 6.01 -14.41 10.31
N ALA A 113 5.04 -14.67 11.20
CA ALA A 113 3.64 -14.30 10.99
C ALA A 113 3.39 -12.78 11.01
N VAL A 114 4.35 -12.00 11.52
CA VAL A 114 4.22 -10.55 11.66
C VAL A 114 4.04 -9.82 10.34
N VAL A 115 4.71 -10.27 9.26
CA VAL A 115 4.66 -9.60 7.96
C VAL A 115 3.25 -9.56 7.38
N PRO A 116 2.57 -10.69 7.13
CA PRO A 116 1.21 -10.65 6.56
C PRO A 116 0.20 -9.95 7.47
N ILE A 117 0.27 -10.15 8.79
CA ILE A 117 -0.65 -9.50 9.74
C ILE A 117 -0.50 -7.98 9.67
N ARG A 118 0.75 -7.48 9.74
CA ARG A 118 1.05 -6.05 9.65
C ARG A 118 0.68 -5.47 8.29
N THR A 119 0.88 -6.22 7.20
CA THR A 119 0.46 -5.78 5.86
C THR A 119 -1.05 -5.60 5.79
N ILE A 120 -1.85 -6.58 6.20
CA ILE A 120 -3.32 -6.50 6.15
C ILE A 120 -3.82 -5.34 7.03
N HIS A 121 -3.28 -5.22 8.24
CA HIS A 121 -3.61 -4.12 9.14
C HIS A 121 -3.30 -2.74 8.52
N ASN A 122 -2.08 -2.53 8.02
CA ASN A 122 -1.68 -1.22 7.48
C ASN A 122 -2.38 -0.90 6.15
N LEU A 123 -2.79 -1.90 5.37
CA LEU A 123 -3.63 -1.67 4.21
C LEU A 123 -4.98 -1.08 4.60
N ALA A 124 -5.59 -1.55 5.70
CA ALA A 124 -6.84 -0.98 6.21
C ALA A 124 -6.68 0.47 6.72
N LEU A 125 -5.46 0.88 7.10
CA LEU A 125 -5.11 2.26 7.47
C LEU A 125 -4.81 3.18 6.26
N ASN A 126 -4.94 2.70 5.02
CA ASN A 126 -4.68 3.53 3.86
C ASN A 126 -5.62 4.75 3.82
N ALA A 127 -5.06 5.94 3.61
CA ALA A 127 -5.81 7.20 3.64
C ALA A 127 -7.01 7.25 2.66
N ASN A 128 -6.97 6.47 1.57
CA ASN A 128 -8.07 6.40 0.61
C ASN A 128 -9.32 5.69 1.17
N PHE A 129 -9.19 4.90 2.24
CA PHE A 129 -10.34 4.31 2.92
C PHE A 129 -11.01 5.26 3.91
N GLY A 130 -10.38 6.41 4.23
CA GLY A 130 -11.02 7.42 5.06
C GLY A 130 -11.28 7.04 6.51
N GLY A 131 -10.66 5.96 7.00
CA GLY A 131 -11.03 5.34 8.28
C GLY A 131 -12.36 4.56 8.23
N GLU A 132 -12.95 4.38 7.05
CA GLU A 132 -14.20 3.66 6.82
C GLU A 132 -13.92 2.29 6.20
N VAL A 133 -13.40 1.39 7.04
CA VAL A 133 -13.19 -0.02 6.68
C VAL A 133 -14.19 -0.88 7.46
N MET A 134 -14.71 -1.91 6.81
CA MET A 134 -15.48 -2.96 7.48
C MET A 134 -14.73 -4.30 7.40
N ILE A 135 -14.99 -5.19 8.36
CA ILE A 135 -14.38 -6.52 8.40
C ILE A 135 -15.42 -7.58 8.08
N VAL A 136 -15.14 -8.45 7.12
CA VAL A 136 -15.88 -9.69 6.91
C VAL A 136 -15.05 -10.87 7.38
N SER A 137 -15.64 -11.65 8.28
CA SER A 137 -15.02 -12.72 9.04
C SER A 137 -15.83 -14.00 8.90
N LEU A 138 -15.19 -15.16 8.96
CA LEU A 138 -15.95 -16.42 8.94
C LEU A 138 -16.50 -16.73 10.33
N GLY A 139 -15.65 -16.69 11.35
CA GLY A 139 -15.94 -16.98 12.76
C GLY A 139 -15.07 -18.10 13.35
N CYS A 140 -14.42 -18.92 12.51
CA CYS A 140 -13.59 -20.06 12.96
C CYS A 140 -12.08 -19.88 12.68
N GLU A 141 -11.69 -18.74 12.11
CA GLU A 141 -10.30 -18.44 11.77
C GLU A 141 -9.40 -18.31 13.00
N LYS A 142 -8.09 -18.46 12.79
CA LYS A 142 -7.11 -18.23 13.86
C LYS A 142 -6.79 -16.75 14.02
N LEU A 143 -6.74 -16.01 12.91
CA LEU A 143 -6.59 -14.55 12.94
C LEU A 143 -7.95 -13.91 13.16
N GLN A 144 -8.37 -13.78 14.41
CA GLN A 144 -9.65 -13.17 14.75
C GLN A 144 -9.65 -11.65 14.43
N PRO A 145 -10.78 -11.05 14.03
CA PRO A 145 -10.90 -9.62 13.71
C PRO A 145 -10.28 -8.70 14.76
N GLU A 146 -10.49 -8.98 16.04
CA GLU A 146 -9.99 -8.16 17.14
C GLU A 146 -8.47 -8.08 17.11
N ARG A 147 -7.79 -9.17 16.73
CA ARG A 147 -6.33 -9.18 16.57
C ARG A 147 -5.86 -8.36 15.38
N LEU A 148 -6.66 -8.26 14.31
CA LEU A 148 -6.41 -7.32 13.23
C LEU A 148 -6.62 -5.87 13.67
N LEU A 149 -7.40 -5.60 14.71
CA LEU A 149 -7.69 -4.24 15.19
C LEU A 149 -6.70 -3.73 16.26
N THR A 150 -6.19 -4.62 17.12
CA THR A 150 -5.46 -4.27 18.36
C THR A 150 -4.16 -3.47 18.17
N GLY A 151 -3.63 -3.29 16.96
CA GLY A 151 -2.38 -2.57 16.73
C GLY A 151 -1.17 -3.24 17.43
N THR A 152 0.00 -2.62 17.31
CA THR A 152 1.23 -2.99 18.03
C THR A 152 1.93 -1.69 18.49
N PRO A 153 3.02 -1.71 19.27
CA PRO A 153 3.72 -0.48 19.63
C PRO A 153 4.11 0.41 18.43
N ASP A 154 4.35 -0.20 17.27
CA ASP A 154 4.74 0.48 16.03
C ASP A 154 3.58 0.63 15.03
N VAL A 155 2.37 0.17 15.39
CA VAL A 155 1.22 0.10 14.48
C VAL A 155 -0.02 0.60 15.22
N GLN A 156 -0.59 1.69 14.72
CA GLN A 156 -1.78 2.31 15.31
C GLN A 156 -2.95 1.32 15.39
N ALA A 157 -3.66 1.27 16.51
CA ALA A 157 -4.87 0.45 16.60
C ALA A 157 -5.99 1.01 15.69
N ILE A 158 -6.75 0.13 15.05
CA ILE A 158 -7.93 0.51 14.28
C ILE A 158 -9.12 0.45 15.23
N SER A 159 -9.75 1.58 15.49
CA SER A 159 -10.99 1.65 16.27
C SER A 159 -12.17 1.39 15.33
N LEU A 160 -12.74 0.18 15.38
CA LEU A 160 -14.01 -0.13 14.74
C LEU A 160 -15.06 -0.43 15.80
N ASP A 161 -16.30 -0.06 15.51
CA ASP A 161 -17.45 -0.52 16.28
C ASP A 161 -17.72 -1.98 15.95
N ASP A 162 -18.24 -2.76 16.91
CA ASP A 162 -18.65 -4.15 16.68
C ASP A 162 -19.64 -4.30 15.50
N HIS A 163 -20.38 -3.24 15.19
CA HIS A 163 -21.31 -3.20 14.06
C HIS A 163 -20.63 -3.20 12.68
N ASP A 164 -19.33 -2.90 12.61
CA ASP A 164 -18.57 -2.88 11.36
C ASP A 164 -17.87 -4.23 11.09
N ILE A 165 -18.07 -5.20 11.99
CA ILE A 165 -17.57 -6.58 11.87
C ILE A 165 -18.75 -7.51 11.54
N VAL A 166 -18.71 -8.13 10.35
CA VAL A 166 -19.67 -9.15 9.93
C VAL A 166 -19.05 -10.53 10.09
N ARG A 167 -19.61 -11.36 10.97
CA ARG A 167 -19.19 -12.75 11.19
C ARG A 167 -20.17 -13.71 10.51
N LEU A 168 -19.75 -14.35 9.42
CA LEU A 168 -20.66 -15.14 8.56
C LEU A 168 -21.22 -16.40 9.23
N GLN A 169 -20.51 -17.00 10.19
CA GLN A 169 -21.00 -18.15 10.97
C GLN A 169 -21.72 -17.76 12.27
N ASP A 170 -22.13 -16.49 12.42
CA ASP A 170 -23.05 -16.10 13.48
C ASP A 170 -24.38 -16.87 13.33
N GLU A 171 -24.88 -17.46 14.41
CA GLU A 171 -26.10 -18.27 14.45
C GLU A 171 -27.34 -17.50 13.95
N LYS A 172 -27.32 -16.17 14.01
CA LYS A 172 -28.39 -15.31 13.47
C LYS A 172 -28.48 -15.33 11.94
N LEU A 173 -27.40 -15.71 11.24
CA LEU A 173 -27.31 -15.68 9.78
C LEU A 173 -27.58 -17.06 9.18
N VAL A 174 -28.81 -17.27 8.72
CA VAL A 174 -29.23 -18.55 8.13
C VAL A 174 -29.13 -18.51 6.60
N GLY A 175 -28.14 -19.22 6.07
CA GLY A 175 -27.92 -19.40 4.64
C GLY A 175 -27.23 -18.22 3.94
N PHE A 176 -26.81 -18.44 2.70
CA PHE A 176 -26.00 -17.48 1.94
C PHE A 176 -26.68 -16.11 1.75
N GLY A 177 -27.99 -16.09 1.50
CA GLY A 177 -28.73 -14.84 1.32
C GLY A 177 -28.72 -13.94 2.56
N ALA A 178 -28.85 -14.52 3.76
CA ALA A 178 -28.78 -13.75 5.01
C ALA A 178 -27.37 -13.16 5.22
N MET A 179 -26.33 -13.93 4.93
CA MET A 179 -24.94 -13.48 5.00
C MET A 179 -24.67 -12.30 4.05
N VAL A 180 -25.08 -12.42 2.79
CA VAL A 180 -24.93 -11.34 1.79
C VAL A 180 -25.70 -10.09 2.22
N ASN A 181 -26.93 -10.24 2.69
CA ASN A 181 -27.75 -9.12 3.14
C ASN A 181 -27.13 -8.37 4.33
N GLU A 182 -26.55 -9.08 5.31
CA GLU A 182 -25.86 -8.46 6.43
C GLU A 182 -24.67 -7.62 5.96
N ILE A 183 -23.84 -8.16 5.06
CA ILE A 183 -22.69 -7.42 4.51
C ILE A 183 -23.17 -6.17 3.75
N LEU A 184 -24.23 -6.28 2.93
CA LEU A 184 -24.78 -5.15 2.18
C LEU A 184 -25.34 -4.06 3.10
N GLN A 185 -26.02 -4.43 4.19
CA GLN A 185 -26.53 -3.46 5.16
C GLN A 185 -25.41 -2.70 5.86
N VAL A 186 -24.33 -3.39 6.26
CA VAL A 186 -23.16 -2.72 6.84
C VAL A 186 -22.49 -1.83 5.81
N ALA A 187 -22.23 -2.33 4.60
CA ALA A 187 -21.65 -1.54 3.51
C ALA A 187 -22.46 -0.28 3.21
N GLU A 188 -23.80 -0.37 3.18
CA GLU A 188 -24.66 0.79 2.93
C GLU A 188 -24.50 1.90 3.98
N ARG A 189 -24.29 1.55 5.26
CA ARG A 189 -24.02 2.54 6.32
C ARG A 189 -22.68 3.26 6.09
N HIS A 190 -21.62 2.52 5.72
CA HIS A 190 -20.33 3.14 5.38
C HIS A 190 -20.45 4.03 4.14
N LEU A 191 -21.15 3.57 3.09
CA LEU A 191 -21.36 4.35 1.87
C LEU A 191 -22.10 5.67 2.16
N GLN A 192 -23.11 5.66 3.05
CA GLN A 192 -23.80 6.87 3.46
C GLN A 192 -22.86 7.90 4.10
N ARG A 193 -21.92 7.47 4.96
CA ARG A 193 -20.92 8.34 5.60
C ARG A 193 -19.88 8.83 4.60
N LEU A 194 -19.31 7.91 3.81
CA LEU A 194 -18.35 8.23 2.74
C LEU A 194 -18.94 9.23 1.75
N ASN A 195 -20.23 9.12 1.43
CA ASN A 195 -20.87 10.01 0.47
C ASN A 195 -21.04 11.46 0.98
N GLN A 196 -20.91 11.73 2.27
CA GLN A 196 -20.94 13.10 2.80
C GLN A 196 -19.59 13.81 2.65
N ARG A 197 -18.53 13.08 2.29
CA ARG A 197 -17.18 13.63 2.20
C ARG A 197 -17.02 14.43 0.92
N GLN A 198 -16.28 15.52 1.00
CA GLN A 198 -15.92 16.37 -0.13
C GLN A 198 -14.41 16.53 -0.16
N ARG A 199 -13.88 16.83 -1.35
CA ARG A 199 -12.47 17.19 -1.48
C ARG A 199 -12.24 18.58 -0.89
N GLU A 200 -11.07 18.76 -0.33
CA GLU A 200 -10.56 20.02 0.18
C GLU A 200 -9.18 20.28 -0.44
N THR A 201 -8.84 21.56 -0.63
CA THR A 201 -7.49 21.94 -1.05
C THR A 201 -6.48 21.60 0.04
N CYS A 202 -5.62 20.62 -0.25
CA CYS A 202 -4.60 20.11 0.64
C CYS A 202 -3.20 20.45 0.11
N SER A 203 -2.23 20.63 1.00
CA SER A 203 -0.83 20.80 0.60
C SER A 203 -0.31 19.56 -0.14
N ALA A 204 0.53 19.74 -1.16
CA ALA A 204 1.24 18.64 -1.82
C ALA A 204 2.14 17.85 -0.84
N ALA A 205 2.51 18.44 0.30
CA ALA A 205 3.23 17.77 1.38
C ALA A 205 2.51 16.53 1.95
N GLU A 206 1.19 16.45 1.79
CA GLU A 206 0.37 15.33 2.29
C GLU A 206 0.40 14.11 1.36
N LEU A 207 1.04 14.21 0.18
CA LEU A 207 1.12 13.11 -0.77
C LEU A 207 2.11 12.04 -0.31
N ILE A 208 1.71 10.79 -0.53
CA ILE A 208 2.57 9.61 -0.38
C ILE A 208 2.59 8.90 -1.74
N VAL A 209 3.74 8.93 -2.42
CA VAL A 209 3.88 8.45 -3.80
C VAL A 209 4.81 7.23 -3.85
N GLY A 210 4.26 6.08 -4.23
CA GLY A 210 5.03 4.86 -4.49
C GLY A 210 5.46 4.75 -5.95
N MET A 211 6.67 4.26 -6.18
CA MET A 211 7.27 4.04 -7.50
C MET A 211 7.71 2.57 -7.62
N GLN A 212 7.42 1.97 -8.76
CA GLN A 212 7.87 0.63 -9.13
C GLN A 212 8.09 0.53 -10.63
N CYS A 213 8.88 -0.45 -11.04
CA CYS A 213 9.01 -0.86 -12.42
C CYS A 213 7.89 -1.83 -12.82
N GLY A 214 7.71 -2.02 -14.13
CA GLY A 214 6.79 -3.01 -14.69
C GLY A 214 7.57 -4.07 -15.46
N GLY A 215 7.61 -3.96 -16.78
CA GLY A 215 8.53 -4.73 -17.61
C GLY A 215 9.85 -3.97 -17.81
N SER A 216 10.98 -4.60 -17.51
CA SER A 216 12.30 -4.01 -17.77
C SER A 216 12.55 -3.82 -19.28
N ASP A 217 13.15 -2.70 -19.65
CA ASP A 217 13.46 -2.31 -21.02
C ASP A 217 14.78 -1.53 -21.06
N ALA A 218 15.52 -1.65 -22.18
CA ALA A 218 16.80 -0.99 -22.41
C ALA A 218 16.72 0.54 -22.32
N PHE A 219 15.53 1.12 -22.54
CA PHE A 219 15.30 2.55 -22.44
C PHE A 219 14.86 3.03 -21.05
N SER A 220 14.45 2.14 -20.16
CA SER A 220 13.87 2.51 -18.84
C SER A 220 14.84 3.38 -18.03
N GLY A 221 16.09 2.92 -17.89
CA GLY A 221 17.14 3.60 -17.11
C GLY A 221 17.65 4.92 -17.72
N VAL A 222 17.29 5.22 -18.96
CA VAL A 222 17.73 6.44 -19.67
C VAL A 222 16.59 7.38 -20.06
N THR A 223 15.34 7.03 -19.75
CA THR A 223 14.15 7.84 -20.07
C THR A 223 13.20 7.98 -18.87
N ALA A 224 12.33 7.00 -18.65
CA ALA A 224 11.28 7.04 -17.63
C ALA A 224 11.85 7.10 -16.21
N ASN A 225 12.85 6.28 -15.89
CA ASN A 225 13.40 6.21 -14.53
C ASN A 225 14.07 7.55 -14.13
N PRO A 226 14.90 8.20 -14.97
CA PRO A 226 15.40 9.55 -14.67
C PRO A 226 14.30 10.60 -14.52
N ALA A 227 13.24 10.56 -15.35
CA ALA A 227 12.13 11.50 -15.25
C ALA A 227 11.34 11.33 -13.94
N VAL A 228 11.09 10.09 -13.54
CA VAL A 228 10.47 9.74 -12.25
C VAL A 228 11.37 10.14 -11.07
N GLY A 229 12.68 9.96 -11.20
CA GLY A 229 13.67 10.42 -10.20
C GLY A 229 13.62 11.95 -10.02
N PHE A 230 13.53 12.71 -11.11
CA PHE A 230 13.38 14.16 -11.02
C PHE A 230 12.04 14.56 -10.36
N ALA A 231 10.94 13.88 -10.70
CA ALA A 231 9.65 14.10 -10.06
C ALA A 231 9.66 13.74 -8.56
N SER A 232 10.40 12.69 -8.17
CA SER A 232 10.65 12.34 -6.77
C SER A 232 11.26 13.50 -6.00
N ASP A 233 12.32 14.10 -6.53
CA ASP A 233 13.00 15.22 -5.87
C ASP A 233 12.08 16.46 -5.76
N LEU A 234 11.21 16.71 -6.74
CA LEU A 234 10.21 17.77 -6.65
C LEU A 234 9.19 17.50 -5.53
N LEU A 235 8.71 16.26 -5.39
CA LEU A 235 7.78 15.86 -4.34
C LEU A 235 8.42 15.98 -2.95
N VAL A 236 9.66 15.52 -2.79
CA VAL A 236 10.44 15.67 -1.54
C VAL A 236 10.60 17.14 -1.19
N ARG A 237 10.89 18.02 -2.16
CA ARG A 237 10.97 19.47 -1.95
C ARG A 237 9.63 20.11 -1.55
N CYS A 238 8.50 19.52 -1.91
CA CYS A 238 7.18 19.92 -1.43
C CYS A 238 6.87 19.43 0.00
N GLY A 239 7.74 18.60 0.60
CA GLY A 239 7.52 17.95 1.89
C GLY A 239 6.71 16.65 1.81
N ALA A 240 6.46 16.13 0.59
CA ALA A 240 5.76 14.87 0.39
C ALA A 240 6.65 13.66 0.73
N THR A 241 6.04 12.49 0.90
CA THR A 241 6.76 11.22 1.07
C THR A 241 6.83 10.47 -0.26
N VAL A 242 8.03 10.02 -0.64
CA VAL A 242 8.25 9.18 -1.81
C VAL A 242 8.82 7.83 -1.40
N MET A 243 8.36 6.75 -2.04
CA MET A 243 8.81 5.40 -1.79
C MET A 243 9.22 4.71 -3.09
N PHE A 244 10.34 3.98 -3.04
CA PHE A 244 10.72 2.96 -4.01
C PHE A 244 10.94 1.64 -3.25
N SER A 245 10.87 0.49 -3.91
CA SER A 245 10.89 -0.82 -3.22
C SER A 245 11.75 -1.86 -3.95
N GLU A 246 11.14 -2.86 -4.59
CA GLU A 246 11.76 -3.81 -5.52
C GLU A 246 13.19 -4.26 -5.17
N VAL A 247 13.37 -4.88 -3.99
CA VAL A 247 14.69 -5.34 -3.50
C VAL A 247 15.50 -6.08 -4.57
N THR A 248 14.85 -6.95 -5.35
CA THR A 248 15.49 -7.70 -6.44
C THR A 248 16.06 -6.79 -7.53
N GLU A 249 15.38 -5.70 -7.88
CA GLU A 249 15.79 -4.76 -8.93
C GLU A 249 16.95 -3.86 -8.50
N VAL A 250 17.01 -3.52 -7.20
CA VAL A 250 18.05 -2.62 -6.66
C VAL A 250 19.23 -3.35 -6.03
N ARG A 251 19.16 -4.68 -5.86
CA ARG A 251 20.13 -5.47 -5.10
C ARG A 251 21.56 -5.27 -5.58
N ASP A 252 21.77 -5.24 -6.89
CA ASP A 252 23.12 -5.18 -7.47
C ASP A 252 23.67 -3.75 -7.53
N ALA A 253 22.80 -2.75 -7.27
CA ALA A 253 23.14 -1.34 -7.19
C ALA A 253 23.07 -0.77 -5.75
N ILE A 254 22.92 -1.61 -4.72
CA ILE A 254 22.77 -1.18 -3.31
C ILE A 254 23.94 -0.30 -2.84
N HIS A 255 25.15 -0.53 -3.37
CA HIS A 255 26.35 0.26 -3.09
C HIS A 255 26.25 1.73 -3.56
N LEU A 256 25.26 2.07 -4.38
CA LEU A 256 24.94 3.45 -4.80
C LEU A 256 23.81 4.08 -3.96
N LEU A 257 23.07 3.27 -3.18
CA LEU A 257 22.02 3.75 -2.28
C LEU A 257 22.59 4.02 -0.88
N THR A 258 23.39 3.11 -0.34
CA THR A 258 23.95 3.24 1.02
C THR A 258 24.79 4.50 1.27
N PRO A 259 25.49 5.12 0.29
CA PRO A 259 26.17 6.40 0.53
C PRO A 259 25.21 7.56 0.80
N ARG A 260 23.94 7.46 0.35
CA ARG A 260 22.95 8.55 0.32
C ARG A 260 22.00 8.54 1.52
N VAL A 261 22.05 7.51 2.37
CA VAL A 261 21.26 7.43 3.60
C VAL A 261 21.65 8.56 4.56
N ILE A 262 20.70 9.04 5.37
CA ILE A 262 20.90 10.23 6.22
C ILE A 262 21.89 9.99 7.38
N ASN A 263 22.03 8.76 7.84
CA ASN A 263 22.93 8.35 8.93
C ASN A 263 23.20 6.83 8.87
N GLN A 264 24.02 6.28 9.76
CA GLN A 264 24.39 4.85 9.75
C GLN A 264 23.30 3.89 10.23
N GLU A 265 22.29 4.39 10.96
CA GLU A 265 21.18 3.55 11.44
C GLU A 265 20.20 3.23 10.30
N VAL A 266 20.05 4.16 9.35
CA VAL A 266 19.26 4.04 8.10
C VAL A 266 20.08 3.36 7.01
#